data_AF-A0A2V8VJ48-F1
#
_entry.id   AF-A0A2V8VJ48-F1
#
_cell.length_a   1.000
_cell.length_b   1.000
_cell.length_c   1.000
_cell.angle_alpha   90.00
_cell.angle_beta   90.00
_cell.angle_gamma   90.00
#
_symmetry.space_group_name_H-M   'P 1'
#
loop_
_entity.id
_entity.type
_entity.pdbx_description
1 polymer ?
#
loop_
_entity_poly.entity_id
_entity_poly.type
_entity_poly.pdbx_seq_one_letter_code
_entity_poly.pdbx_strand_id
1 'polypeptide(L)'
;MTDAIKTGTILIEGSASMPNSVRLEGGTYSSGWRSVSNLNLNQLDTAINKAGWTFFFMAGEIKITAFGFDKERAVRRAVKRVITNVESHKCNCVEITDVSAKSFLGMPYVNVSAHSRHIQESSAFASHRD
;
A
#
# COMPACT_ATOMS: atom_id res chain seq x y z
N MET A 1 -1.90 9.81 -15.39
CA MET A 1 -2.93 10.18 -14.40
C MET A 1 -2.67 9.35 -13.16
N THR A 2 -2.63 9.95 -11.97
CA THR A 2 -2.50 9.19 -10.73
C THR A 2 -3.92 8.79 -10.33
N ASP A 3 -4.20 7.49 -10.20
CA ASP A 3 -5.50 7.06 -9.70
C ASP A 3 -5.77 7.68 -8.33
N ALA A 4 -7.00 8.13 -8.12
CA ALA A 4 -7.41 8.72 -6.86
C ALA A 4 -7.27 7.68 -5.75
N ILE A 5 -6.54 8.01 -4.67
CA ILE A 5 -6.40 7.13 -3.52
C ILE A 5 -7.76 6.96 -2.84
N LYS A 6 -8.16 5.71 -2.62
CA LYS A 6 -9.42 5.31 -2.01
C LYS A 6 -9.22 4.08 -1.13
N THR A 7 -10.25 3.69 -0.38
CA THR A 7 -10.27 2.41 0.32
C THR A 7 -10.02 1.26 -0.66
N GLY A 8 -9.15 0.33 -0.26
CA GLY A 8 -8.69 -0.79 -1.07
C GLY A 8 -7.55 -0.44 -2.03
N THR A 9 -7.09 0.82 -2.09
CA THR A 9 -5.89 1.16 -2.85
C THR A 9 -4.67 0.48 -2.25
N ILE A 10 -3.89 -0.18 -3.10
CA ILE A 10 -2.63 -0.83 -2.73
C ILE A 10 -1.49 -0.02 -3.33
N LEU A 11 -0.53 0.36 -2.48
CA LEU A 11 0.70 1.00 -2.90
C LEU A 11 1.85 0.02 -2.67
N ILE A 12 2.72 -0.12 -3.66
CA ILE A 12 3.91 -0.97 -3.60
C ILE A 12 5.14 -0.12 -3.92
N GLU A 13 6.21 -0.33 -3.18
CA GLU A 13 7.50 0.30 -3.46
C GLU A 13 8.00 -0.17 -4.83
N GLY A 14 8.39 0.76 -5.72
CA GLY A 14 8.74 0.44 -7.10
C GLY A 14 9.97 -0.46 -7.25
N SER A 15 10.85 -0.47 -6.25
CA SER A 15 12.03 -1.35 -6.16
C SER A 15 11.77 -2.65 -5.41
N ALA A 16 10.56 -2.88 -4.90
CA ALA A 16 10.23 -4.13 -4.22
C ALA A 16 10.44 -5.32 -5.17
N SER A 17 11.10 -6.36 -4.67
CA SER A 17 11.19 -7.62 -5.39
C SER A 17 9.79 -8.20 -5.56
N MET A 18 9.49 -8.69 -6.76
CA MET A 18 8.18 -9.22 -7.14
C MET A 18 8.35 -10.50 -7.97
N PRO A 19 7.40 -11.45 -7.90
CA PRO A 19 7.41 -12.59 -8.78
C PRO A 19 7.23 -12.16 -10.24
N ASN A 20 8.06 -12.68 -11.15
CA ASN A 20 8.02 -12.36 -12.59
C ASN A 20 6.66 -12.65 -13.26
N SER A 21 5.88 -13.57 -12.70
CA SER A 21 4.54 -13.92 -13.16
C SER A 21 3.47 -12.90 -12.79
N VAL A 22 3.73 -12.03 -11.81
CA VAL A 22 2.78 -11.01 -11.34
C VAL A 22 3.04 -9.69 -12.05
N ARG A 23 2.19 -9.36 -13.03
CA ARG A 23 2.25 -8.09 -13.74
C ARG A 23 1.40 -7.04 -13.04
N LEU A 24 2.06 -6.02 -12.51
CA LEU A 24 1.39 -4.88 -11.89
C LEU A 24 1.21 -3.76 -12.92
N GLU A 25 -0.01 -3.26 -13.03
CA GLU A 25 -0.33 -2.02 -13.73
C GLU A 25 -0.62 -0.92 -12.71
N GLY A 26 -0.60 0.33 -13.19
CA GLY A 26 -1.00 1.50 -12.41
C GLY A 26 0.02 2.62 -12.43
N GLY A 27 -0.32 3.72 -11.76
CA GLY A 27 0.43 4.97 -11.81
C GLY A 27 1.56 5.04 -10.78
N THR A 28 2.64 5.72 -11.14
CA THR A 28 3.65 6.17 -10.17
C THR A 28 3.01 7.07 -9.12
N TYR A 29 3.38 6.84 -7.87
CA TYR A 29 3.06 7.66 -6.71
C TYR A 29 4.34 8.29 -6.14
N SER A 30 4.24 9.00 -5.03
CA SER A 30 5.38 9.67 -4.40
C SER A 30 6.49 8.70 -3.97
N SER A 31 7.73 9.20 -3.97
CA SER A 31 8.89 8.51 -3.38
C SER A 31 9.21 7.15 -3.99
N GLY A 32 8.94 6.95 -5.28
CA GLY A 32 9.21 5.68 -5.96
C GLY A 32 8.15 4.60 -5.69
N TRP A 33 7.10 4.90 -4.93
CA TRP A 33 5.96 4.00 -4.78
C TRP A 33 5.05 4.08 -6.00
N ARG A 34 4.26 3.03 -6.22
CA ARG A 34 3.26 2.98 -7.29
C ARG A 34 1.93 2.46 -6.76
N SER A 35 0.83 2.97 -7.31
CA SER A 35 -0.49 2.42 -7.07
C SER A 35 -0.73 1.25 -7.99
N VAL A 36 -1.34 0.19 -7.46
CA VAL A 36 -1.83 -0.96 -8.25
C VAL A 36 -3.24 -0.65 -8.74
N SER A 37 -3.48 -0.80 -10.03
CA SER A 37 -4.79 -0.49 -10.65
C SER A 37 -5.54 -1.72 -11.20
N ASN A 38 -4.81 -2.78 -11.56
CA ASN A 38 -5.37 -3.96 -12.23
C ASN A 38 -5.75 -5.10 -11.29
N LEU A 39 -5.32 -5.07 -10.02
CA LEU A 39 -5.55 -6.12 -9.04
C LEU A 39 -6.07 -5.53 -7.74
N ASN A 40 -7.13 -6.11 -7.19
CA ASN A 40 -7.52 -5.87 -5.80
C ASN A 40 -6.67 -6.73 -4.84
N LEU A 41 -6.86 -6.54 -3.54
CA LEU A 41 -6.07 -7.19 -2.50
C LEU A 41 -6.08 -8.73 -2.63
N ASN A 42 -7.26 -9.34 -2.77
CA ASN A 42 -7.39 -10.79 -2.83
C ASN A 42 -6.78 -11.37 -4.11
N GLN A 43 -6.92 -10.66 -5.24
CA GLN A 43 -6.33 -11.06 -6.51
C GLN A 43 -4.80 -10.98 -6.46
N LEU A 44 -4.27 -9.90 -5.88
CA LEU A 44 -2.84 -9.72 -5.70
C LEU A 44 -2.26 -10.77 -4.76
N ASP A 45 -2.90 -10.99 -3.60
CA ASP A 45 -2.52 -12.02 -2.64
C ASP A 45 -2.50 -13.41 -3.29
N THR A 46 -3.57 -13.78 -4.00
CA THR A 46 -3.64 -15.06 -4.71
C THR A 46 -2.53 -15.19 -5.76
N ALA A 47 -2.24 -14.13 -6.52
CA ALA A 47 -1.22 -14.15 -7.57
C ALA A 47 0.20 -14.29 -6.98
N ILE A 48 0.50 -13.58 -5.89
CA ILE A 48 1.77 -13.67 -5.17
C ILE A 48 1.95 -15.08 -4.58
N ASN A 49 0.94 -15.60 -3.87
CA ASN A 49 0.99 -16.94 -3.28
C ASN A 49 1.15 -18.04 -4.33
N LYS A 50 0.43 -17.96 -5.46
CA LYS A 50 0.57 -18.91 -6.58
C LYS A 50 1.97 -18.90 -7.21
N ALA A 51 2.70 -17.79 -7.08
CA ALA A 51 4.07 -17.68 -7.56
C ALA A 51 5.11 -18.20 -6.55
N GLY A 52 4.68 -18.75 -5.41
CA GLY A 52 5.57 -19.24 -4.34
C GLY A 52 6.09 -18.15 -3.41
N TRP A 53 5.55 -16.93 -3.50
CA TRP A 53 5.93 -15.80 -2.65
C TRP A 53 4.89 -15.60 -1.55
N THR A 54 5.26 -14.88 -0.50
CA THR A 54 4.33 -14.57 0.60
C THR A 54 3.99 -13.08 0.60
N PHE A 55 2.70 -12.78 0.84
CA PHE A 55 2.20 -11.42 1.03
C PHE A 55 1.73 -11.23 2.48
N PHE A 56 2.60 -10.71 3.33
CA PHE A 56 2.36 -10.55 4.76
C PHE A 56 1.41 -9.40 5.06
N PHE A 57 0.47 -9.65 5.97
CA PHE A 57 -0.24 -8.60 6.71
C PHE A 57 0.54 -8.24 7.97
N MET A 58 0.87 -6.97 8.15
CA MET A 58 1.51 -6.49 9.37
C MET A 58 0.43 -5.95 10.32
N ALA A 59 0.37 -6.51 11.52
CA ALA A 59 -0.53 -6.03 12.55
C ALA A 59 -0.22 -4.56 12.93
N GLY A 60 -1.26 -3.85 13.37
CA GLY A 60 -1.19 -2.42 13.67
C GLY A 60 -1.80 -1.58 12.56
N GLU A 61 -2.77 -0.74 12.91
CA GLU A 61 -3.33 0.26 11.99
C GLU A 61 -2.41 1.48 11.98
N ILE A 62 -2.07 1.94 10.78
CA ILE A 62 -1.46 3.27 10.58
C ILE A 62 -2.60 4.24 10.32
N LYS A 63 -2.75 5.24 11.18
CA LYS A 63 -3.77 6.28 11.05
C LYS A 63 -3.13 7.65 10.99
N ILE A 64 -3.32 8.35 9.87
CA ILE A 64 -2.75 9.68 9.64
C ILE A 64 -3.87 10.69 9.42
N THR A 65 -3.78 11.82 10.14
CA THR A 65 -4.62 13.00 9.91
C THR A 65 -3.84 14.07 9.14
N ALA A 66 -4.48 14.69 8.15
CA ALA A 66 -3.94 15.84 7.42
C ALA A 66 -5.00 16.94 7.24
N PHE A 67 -4.69 18.14 7.73
CA PHE A 67 -5.57 19.31 7.61
C PHE A 67 -5.46 19.99 6.24
N GLY A 68 -6.53 20.63 5.79
CA GLY A 68 -6.51 21.51 4.62
C GLY A 68 -7.83 21.55 3.86
N PHE A 69 -8.09 22.69 3.24
CA PHE A 69 -9.29 22.93 2.43
C PHE A 69 -9.29 22.18 1.09
N ASP A 70 -8.11 21.92 0.52
CA ASP A 70 -7.96 21.07 -0.66
C ASP A 70 -7.86 19.61 -0.20
N LYS A 71 -8.96 18.86 -0.39
CA LYS A 71 -9.09 17.45 0.00
C LYS A 71 -8.03 16.58 -0.69
N GLU A 72 -7.79 16.76 -1.98
CA GLU A 72 -6.86 15.92 -2.74
C GLU A 72 -5.41 16.13 -2.25
N ARG A 73 -5.01 17.39 -2.03
CA ARG A 73 -3.71 17.71 -1.43
C ARG A 73 -3.60 17.18 -0.01
N ALA A 74 -4.68 17.22 0.77
CA ALA A 74 -4.69 16.68 2.13
C ALA A 74 -4.52 15.15 2.14
N VAL A 75 -5.24 14.42 1.27
CA VAL A 75 -5.09 12.97 1.10
C VAL A 75 -3.67 12.63 0.66
N ARG A 76 -3.12 13.33 -0.34
CA ARG A 76 -1.74 13.10 -0.81
C ARG A 76 -0.71 13.33 0.29
N ARG A 77 -0.91 14.33 1.16
CA ARG A 77 -0.05 14.58 2.32
C ARG A 77 -0.18 13.48 3.37
N ALA A 78 -1.38 12.99 3.64
CA ALA A 78 -1.61 11.88 4.56
C ALA A 78 -0.94 10.59 4.06
N VAL A 79 -1.15 10.24 2.78
CA VAL A 79 -0.59 9.03 2.17
C VAL A 79 0.94 9.07 2.11
N LYS A 80 1.56 10.23 1.85
CA LYS A 80 3.02 10.37 1.96
C LYS A 80 3.54 10.01 3.36
N ARG A 81 2.83 10.42 4.42
CA ARG A 81 3.20 10.08 5.80
C ARG A 81 2.94 8.61 6.12
N VAL A 82 1.89 8.01 5.55
CA VAL A 82 1.67 6.56 5.61
C VAL A 82 2.86 5.83 4.99
N ILE A 83 3.29 6.22 3.78
CA ILE A 83 4.46 5.63 3.11
C ILE A 83 5.71 5.74 3.98
N THR A 84 6.04 6.93 4.50
CA THR A 84 7.20 7.10 5.40
C THR A 84 7.10 6.21 6.65
N ASN A 85 5.90 6.00 7.19
CA ASN A 85 5.69 5.08 8.30
C ASN A 85 5.96 3.62 7.88
N VAL A 86 5.42 3.18 6.74
CA VAL A 86 5.63 1.84 6.18
C VAL A 86 7.11 1.57 5.91
N GLU A 87 7.82 2.53 5.32
CA GLU A 87 9.27 2.49 5.07
C GLU A 87 10.06 2.37 6.39
N SER A 88 9.67 3.11 7.44
CA SER A 88 10.33 3.02 8.75
C SER A 88 10.21 1.63 9.40
N HIS A 89 9.18 0.87 9.05
CA HIS A 89 8.97 -0.52 9.46
C HIS A 89 9.55 -1.54 8.45
N LYS A 90 10.34 -1.08 7.46
CA LYS A 90 10.95 -1.91 6.40
C LYS A 90 9.92 -2.73 5.61
N CYS A 91 8.69 -2.19 5.49
CA CYS A 91 7.64 -2.77 4.69
C CYS A 91 7.66 -2.17 3.28
N ASN A 92 7.32 -2.96 2.28
CA ASN A 92 7.40 -2.57 0.86
C ASN A 92 6.02 -2.49 0.19
N CYS A 93 4.95 -2.69 0.96
CA CYS A 93 3.59 -2.59 0.49
C CYS A 93 2.71 -1.95 1.57
N VAL A 94 1.64 -1.29 1.16
CA VAL A 94 0.61 -0.78 2.08
C VAL A 94 -0.75 -0.83 1.42
N GLU A 95 -1.74 -1.23 2.20
CA GLU A 95 -3.15 -1.18 1.83
C GLU A 95 -3.82 0.00 2.55
N ILE A 96 -4.49 0.85 1.79
CA ILE A 96 -5.34 1.91 2.33
C ILE A 96 -6.70 1.31 2.70
N THR A 97 -7.09 1.38 3.97
CA THR A 97 -8.32 0.77 4.48
C THR A 97 -9.44 1.77 4.75
N ASP A 98 -9.12 3.04 4.99
CA ASP A 98 -10.11 4.12 5.05
C ASP A 98 -9.55 5.43 4.51
N VAL A 99 -10.41 6.22 3.86
CA VAL A 99 -10.16 7.62 3.51
C VAL A 99 -11.41 8.43 3.84
N SER A 100 -11.39 9.13 4.97
CA SER A 100 -12.53 9.93 5.43
C SER A 100 -12.18 11.41 5.53
N ALA A 101 -13.06 12.27 5.01
CA ALA A 101 -12.95 13.73 5.15
C ALA A 101 -13.88 14.20 6.27
N LYS A 102 -13.39 15.11 7.11
CA LYS A 102 -14.09 15.64 8.29
C LYS A 102 -13.78 17.12 8.47
N SER A 103 -14.44 17.76 9.42
CA SER A 103 -14.13 19.11 9.86
C SER A 103 -14.21 19.21 11.38
N PHE A 104 -13.41 20.11 11.95
CA PHE A 104 -13.47 20.46 13.38
C PHE A 104 -13.32 21.97 13.49
N LEU A 105 -14.29 22.64 14.13
CA LEU A 105 -14.32 24.11 14.26
C LEU A 105 -14.14 24.86 12.92
N GLY A 106 -14.76 24.35 11.85
CA GLY A 106 -14.66 24.96 10.52
C GLY A 106 -13.36 24.66 9.75
N MET A 107 -12.40 23.95 10.35
CA MET A 107 -11.16 23.52 9.68
C MET A 107 -11.33 22.11 9.09
N PRO A 108 -11.29 21.93 7.75
CA PRO A 108 -11.35 20.60 7.15
C PRO A 108 -10.05 19.81 7.35
N TYR A 109 -10.20 18.49 7.47
CA TYR A 109 -9.11 17.54 7.50
C TYR A 109 -9.52 16.20 6.90
N VAL A 110 -8.54 15.37 6.56
CA VAL A 110 -8.73 13.99 6.14
C VAL A 110 -8.04 13.05 7.11
N ASN A 111 -8.67 11.90 7.35
CA ASN A 111 -8.05 10.75 7.97
C ASN A 111 -7.81 9.70 6.90
N VAL A 112 -6.61 9.12 6.92
CA VAL A 112 -6.27 7.94 6.13
C VAL A 112 -5.87 6.85 7.11
N SER A 113 -6.56 5.71 7.04
CA SER A 113 -6.16 4.48 7.71
C SER A 113 -5.53 3.53 6.70
N ALA A 114 -4.55 2.77 7.16
CA ALA A 114 -3.83 1.82 6.34
C ALA A 114 -3.24 0.68 7.16
N HIS A 115 -2.91 -0.43 6.49
CA HIS A 115 -2.10 -1.50 7.05
C HIS A 115 -0.86 -1.73 6.20
N SER A 116 0.30 -1.78 6.88
CA SER A 116 1.54 -2.22 6.26
C SER A 116 1.40 -3.66 5.79
N ARG A 117 2.02 -3.95 4.65
CA ARG A 117 2.17 -5.29 4.11
C ARG A 117 3.60 -5.49 3.62
N HIS A 118 4.01 -6.75 3.51
CA HIS A 118 5.34 -7.06 3.02
C HIS A 118 5.29 -8.20 2.01
N ILE A 119 5.87 -7.99 0.84
CA ILE A 119 6.01 -8.99 -0.21
C ILE A 119 7.44 -9.51 -0.15
N GLN A 120 7.60 -10.82 0.00
CA GLN A 120 8.91 -11.46 -0.06
C GLN A 120 8.83 -12.84 -0.70
N GLU A 121 9.95 -13.27 -1.27
CA GLU A 121 10.11 -14.66 -1.71
C GLU A 121 10.00 -15.57 -0.48
N SER A 122 9.15 -16.59 -0.58
CA SER A 122 9.10 -17.59 0.49
C SER A 122 10.31 -18.48 0.31
N SER A 123 11.10 -18.69 1.37
CA SER A 123 12.05 -19.80 1.37
C SER A 123 11.24 -21.09 1.26
N ALA A 124 11.11 -21.64 0.06
CA ALA A 124 10.70 -23.02 -0.08
C ALA A 124 11.71 -23.86 0.72
N PHE A 125 11.22 -24.72 1.61
CA PHE A 125 12.03 -25.86 2.04
C PHE A 125 12.35 -26.64 0.77
N ALA A 126 13.58 -26.54 0.27
CA ALA A 126 14.05 -27.42 -0.77
C ALA A 126 14.07 -28.82 -0.15
N SER A 127 13.04 -29.63 -0.42
CA SER A 127 13.16 -31.06 -0.21
C SER A 127 14.19 -31.56 -1.21
N HIS A 128 15.44 -31.65 -0.75
CA HIS A 128 16.39 -32.57 -1.34
C HIS A 128 15.72 -33.95 -1.35
N ARG A 129 15.51 -34.50 -2.53
CA ARG A 129 15.45 -35.95 -2.73
C ARG A 129 16.52 -36.29 -3.74
N ASP A 130 17.48 -37.05 -3.22
CA ASP A 130 18.45 -37.86 -3.96
C ASP A 130 17.73 -38.87 -4.88
#